data_AF-A0A938NVZ3-F1
#
_entry.id   AF-A0A938NVZ3-F1
#
_cell.length_a   1.000
_cell.length_b   1.000
_cell.length_c   1.000
_cell.angle_alpha   90.00
_cell.angle_beta   90.00
_cell.angle_gamma   90.00
#
_symmetry.space_group_name_H-M   'P 1'
#
loop_
_entity.id
_entity.type
_entity.pdbx_description
1 polymer ?
#
loop_
_entity_poly.entity_id
_entity_poly.type
_entity_poly.pdbx_seq_one_letter_code
_entity_poly.pdbx_strand_id
1 'polypeptide(L)'
;MMIQPRFEVRSKNQIKLRHKTDLARALAQTKNYTMPSCLATRTIHEVAIDLMHRIYTDFTFDPKATTISTPVEEVLKKRRGVCQDFAHLMICCLRSLGLCARYVSGYIQTKPPPGKPRLAGKDASHAWVSVYCPRAGWLDLDPTNNQPANEQYITLGWGRDYQDISPVRGVLFGGGDHTVLAQVDMISDE
;
A
#
# COMPACT_ATOMS: atom_id res chain seq x y z
N MET A 1 -8.25 10.70 -29.40
CA MET A 1 -7.90 11.89 -28.59
C MET A 1 -7.53 11.41 -27.19
N MET A 2 -6.24 11.32 -26.83
CA MET A 2 -5.82 10.89 -25.49
C MET A 2 -5.94 12.08 -24.53
N ILE A 3 -7.03 12.13 -23.75
CA ILE A 3 -7.18 13.09 -22.65
C ILE A 3 -6.26 12.62 -21.53
N GLN A 4 -5.16 13.33 -21.27
CA GLN A 4 -4.37 13.11 -20.06
C GLN A 4 -5.04 13.88 -18.91
N PRO A 5 -5.53 13.20 -17.87
CA PRO A 5 -6.06 13.90 -16.71
C PRO A 5 -4.93 14.68 -16.03
N ARG A 6 -5.15 15.97 -15.77
CA ARG A 6 -4.17 16.86 -15.15
C ARG A 6 -4.59 17.10 -13.69
N PHE A 7 -3.97 16.40 -12.76
CA PHE A 7 -4.20 16.58 -11.33
C PHE A 7 -3.18 17.59 -10.77
N GLU A 8 -3.61 18.79 -10.41
CA GLU A 8 -2.73 19.82 -9.84
C GLU A 8 -2.94 19.93 -8.32
N VAL A 9 -1.88 19.66 -7.55
CA VAL A 9 -1.87 19.86 -6.08
C VAL A 9 -0.65 20.70 -5.70
N ARG A 10 -0.85 21.78 -4.93
CA ARG A 10 0.19 22.75 -4.52
C ARG A 10 0.40 22.69 -3.00
N SER A 11 1.39 21.93 -2.53
CA SER A 11 1.82 21.89 -1.12
C SER A 11 3.27 21.44 -0.98
N LYS A 12 4.09 22.13 -0.16
CA LYS A 12 5.55 21.92 -0.06
C LYS A 12 5.95 20.53 0.46
N ASN A 13 5.23 19.97 1.44
CA ASN A 13 5.53 18.62 1.97
C ASN A 13 5.03 17.49 1.07
N GLN A 14 4.03 17.77 0.23
CA GLN A 14 3.47 16.80 -0.69
C GLN A 14 4.36 16.57 -1.92
N ILE A 15 5.26 17.51 -2.25
CA ILE A 15 6.24 17.36 -3.33
C ILE A 15 7.08 16.08 -3.10
N LYS A 16 7.54 15.83 -1.85
CA LYS A 16 8.33 14.64 -1.50
C LYS A 16 7.61 13.32 -1.80
N LEU A 17 6.29 13.27 -1.65
CA LEU A 17 5.46 12.07 -1.85
C LEU A 17 5.01 11.86 -3.30
N ARG A 18 5.44 12.75 -4.22
CA ARG A 18 5.38 12.53 -5.67
C ARG A 18 6.65 11.86 -6.21
N HIS A 19 7.77 11.96 -5.50
CA HIS A 19 9.04 11.45 -6.01
C HIS A 19 9.11 9.92 -5.96
N LYS A 20 9.83 9.38 -6.94
CA LYS A 20 10.09 7.95 -7.08
C LYS A 20 11.09 7.49 -6.01
N THR A 21 10.94 6.26 -5.57
CA THR A 21 11.95 5.49 -4.83
C THR A 21 12.25 4.20 -5.58
N ASP A 22 13.19 3.38 -5.11
CA ASP A 22 13.55 2.15 -5.81
C ASP A 22 12.44 1.09 -5.77
N LEU A 23 11.71 0.99 -4.65
CA LEU A 23 10.55 0.08 -4.53
C LEU A 23 9.27 0.68 -5.11
N ALA A 24 9.15 2.01 -5.15
CA ALA A 24 7.96 2.71 -5.63
C ALA A 24 8.26 3.67 -6.79
N ARG A 25 8.91 3.14 -7.84
CA ARG A 25 9.20 3.87 -9.07
C ARG A 25 7.95 3.95 -9.95
N ALA A 26 7.49 5.17 -10.25
CA ALA A 26 6.44 5.36 -11.26
C ALA A 26 6.98 5.01 -12.66
N LEU A 27 6.39 3.99 -13.28
CA LEU A 27 6.84 3.37 -14.52
C LEU A 27 5.79 3.52 -15.62
N ALA A 28 6.18 3.33 -16.87
CA ALA A 28 5.24 3.35 -17.99
C ALA A 28 4.18 2.24 -17.86
N GLN A 29 4.58 1.06 -17.37
CA GLN A 29 3.69 -0.08 -17.16
C GLN A 29 2.64 0.20 -16.08
N THR A 30 3.02 0.85 -14.98
CA THR A 30 2.07 1.21 -13.90
C THR A 30 1.09 2.26 -14.41
N LYS A 31 1.55 3.23 -15.20
CA LYS A 31 0.67 4.21 -15.85
C LYS A 31 -0.33 3.52 -16.78
N ASN A 32 0.13 2.64 -17.65
CA ASN A 32 -0.73 1.88 -18.58
C ASN A 32 -1.79 1.07 -17.83
N TYR A 33 -1.41 0.41 -16.72
CA TYR A 33 -2.36 -0.30 -15.88
C TYR A 33 -3.40 0.63 -15.21
N THR A 34 -3.00 1.86 -14.88
CA THR A 34 -3.86 2.86 -14.22
C THR A 34 -4.85 3.53 -15.18
N MET A 35 -4.47 3.73 -16.44
CA MET A 35 -5.27 4.52 -17.40
C MET A 35 -6.74 4.09 -17.54
N PRO A 36 -7.11 2.79 -17.54
CA PRO A 36 -8.53 2.39 -17.61
C PRO A 36 -9.38 2.90 -16.44
N SER A 37 -8.78 3.18 -15.28
CA SER A 37 -9.48 3.75 -14.13
C SER A 37 -9.74 5.26 -14.28
N CYS A 38 -9.04 5.93 -15.21
CA CYS A 38 -9.02 7.38 -15.38
C CYS A 38 -10.05 7.86 -16.42
N LEU A 39 -11.33 7.90 -16.04
CA LEU A 39 -12.37 8.55 -16.84
C LEU A 39 -12.42 10.05 -16.56
N ALA A 40 -12.71 10.87 -17.57
CA ALA A 40 -12.73 12.33 -17.44
C ALA A 40 -13.72 12.86 -16.39
N THR A 41 -14.76 12.07 -16.09
CA THR A 41 -15.80 12.40 -15.09
C THR A 41 -15.43 11.97 -13.67
N ARG A 42 -14.39 11.15 -13.49
CA ARG A 42 -14.03 10.61 -12.18
C ARG A 42 -13.13 11.58 -11.39
N THR A 43 -13.46 11.72 -10.13
CA THR A 43 -12.64 12.36 -9.09
C THR A 43 -11.42 11.51 -8.73
N ILE A 44 -10.44 12.11 -8.05
CA ILE A 44 -9.27 11.37 -7.52
C ILE A 44 -9.71 10.22 -6.61
N HIS A 45 -10.76 10.45 -5.81
CA HIS A 45 -11.32 9.44 -4.91
C HIS A 45 -11.84 8.23 -5.70
N GLU A 46 -12.67 8.46 -6.72
CA GLU A 46 -13.23 7.38 -7.55
C GLU A 46 -12.15 6.62 -8.32
N VAL A 47 -11.13 7.34 -8.84
CA VAL A 47 -9.98 6.69 -9.50
C VAL A 47 -9.21 5.80 -8.53
N ALA A 48 -8.97 6.26 -7.30
CA ALA A 48 -8.21 5.52 -6.30
C ALA A 48 -8.98 4.27 -5.81
N ILE A 49 -10.30 4.38 -5.61
CA ILE A 49 -11.17 3.26 -5.23
C ILE A 49 -11.24 2.21 -6.34
N ASP A 50 -11.44 2.63 -7.59
CA ASP A 50 -11.45 1.72 -8.74
C ASP A 50 -10.10 0.99 -8.90
N LEU A 51 -8.98 1.70 -8.69
CA LEU A 51 -7.65 1.10 -8.72
C LEU A 51 -7.45 0.07 -7.60
N MET A 52 -7.93 0.35 -6.38
CA MET A 52 -7.93 -0.61 -5.26
C MET A 52 -8.68 -1.89 -5.64
N HIS A 53 -9.90 -1.75 -6.17
CA HIS A 53 -10.74 -2.87 -6.62
C HIS A 53 -10.07 -3.72 -7.71
N ARG A 54 -9.45 -3.06 -8.69
CA ARG A 54 -8.74 -3.75 -9.78
C ARG A 54 -7.51 -4.49 -9.28
N ILE A 55 -6.73 -3.90 -8.38
CA ILE A 55 -5.56 -4.59 -7.81
C ILE A 55 -6.00 -5.81 -7.01
N TYR A 56 -7.06 -5.70 -6.20
CA TYR A 56 -7.61 -6.84 -5.47
C TYR A 56 -8.08 -7.98 -6.40
N THR A 57 -8.67 -7.62 -7.54
CA THR A 57 -9.23 -8.59 -8.49
C THR A 57 -8.18 -9.21 -9.40
N ASP A 58 -7.23 -8.40 -9.88
CA ASP A 58 -6.25 -8.79 -10.89
C ASP A 58 -5.00 -9.48 -10.30
N PHE A 59 -4.81 -9.44 -8.97
CA PHE A 59 -3.62 -9.96 -8.30
C PHE A 59 -3.99 -10.94 -7.19
N THR A 60 -3.24 -12.04 -7.11
CA THR A 60 -3.43 -13.06 -6.07
C THR A 60 -2.46 -12.86 -4.92
N PHE A 61 -3.00 -12.84 -3.69
CA PHE A 61 -2.18 -12.86 -2.48
C PHE A 61 -1.41 -14.19 -2.36
N ASP A 62 -0.09 -14.13 -2.30
CA ASP A 62 0.81 -15.28 -2.14
C ASP A 62 2.03 -14.92 -1.28
N PRO A 63 2.09 -15.39 -0.02
CA PRO A 63 3.23 -15.18 0.89
C PRO A 63 4.57 -15.70 0.39
N LYS A 64 4.58 -16.58 -0.63
CA LYS A 64 5.79 -17.20 -1.17
C LYS A 64 6.24 -16.60 -2.51
N ALA A 65 5.47 -15.68 -3.10
CA ALA A 65 5.73 -15.18 -4.44
C ALA A 65 6.88 -14.17 -4.50
N THR A 66 7.13 -13.45 -3.41
CA THR A 66 7.96 -12.24 -3.39
C THR A 66 8.81 -12.17 -2.12
N THR A 67 9.86 -11.35 -2.20
CA THR A 67 10.64 -10.89 -1.05
C THR A 67 10.48 -9.38 -0.88
N ILE A 68 10.96 -8.85 0.24
CA ILE A 68 10.93 -7.42 0.59
C ILE A 68 11.54 -6.48 -0.47
N SER A 69 12.44 -7.00 -1.30
CA SER A 69 13.15 -6.25 -2.34
C SER A 69 12.56 -6.44 -3.74
N THR A 70 11.40 -7.11 -3.87
CA THR A 70 10.79 -7.38 -5.18
C THR A 70 10.35 -6.07 -5.85
N PRO A 71 10.80 -5.79 -7.09
CA PRO A 71 10.37 -4.60 -7.81
C PRO A 71 8.90 -4.71 -8.26
N VAL A 72 8.18 -3.59 -8.29
CA VAL A 72 6.78 -3.51 -8.78
C VAL A 72 6.61 -4.03 -10.21
N GLU A 73 7.66 -3.97 -11.03
CA GLU A 73 7.67 -4.52 -12.40
C GLU A 73 7.44 -6.02 -12.42
N GLU A 74 8.06 -6.73 -11.48
CA GLU A 74 7.92 -8.18 -11.36
C GLU A 74 6.54 -8.55 -10.81
N VAL A 75 6.02 -7.76 -9.87
CA VAL A 75 4.64 -7.92 -9.35
C VAL A 75 3.62 -7.76 -10.48
N LEU A 76 3.78 -6.72 -11.32
CA LEU A 76 2.93 -6.49 -12.50
C LEU A 76 2.94 -7.64 -13.51
N LYS A 77 4.10 -8.26 -13.72
CA LYS A 77 4.23 -9.42 -14.61
C LYS A 77 3.62 -10.69 -14.02
N LYS A 78 3.95 -10.98 -12.76
CA LYS A 78 3.57 -12.23 -12.08
C LYS A 78 2.13 -12.24 -11.59
N ARG A 79 1.53 -11.06 -11.36
CA ARG A 79 0.19 -10.90 -10.80
C ARG A 79 0.01 -11.57 -9.43
N ARG A 80 1.09 -11.69 -8.66
CA ARG A 80 1.11 -12.35 -7.35
C ARG A 80 2.06 -11.60 -6.41
N GLY A 81 1.70 -11.54 -5.14
CA GLY A 81 2.50 -10.85 -4.12
C GLY A 81 1.80 -10.79 -2.77
N VAL A 82 2.33 -9.97 -1.86
CA VAL A 82 1.78 -9.74 -0.52
C VAL A 82 1.30 -8.28 -0.37
N CYS A 83 0.79 -7.92 0.81
CA CYS A 83 0.27 -6.58 1.09
C CYS A 83 1.26 -5.45 0.77
N GLN A 84 2.55 -5.66 1.04
CA GLN A 84 3.62 -4.74 0.65
C GLN A 84 3.62 -4.47 -0.87
N ASP A 85 3.56 -5.52 -1.67
CA ASP A 85 3.65 -5.44 -3.14
C ASP A 85 2.45 -4.68 -3.72
N PHE A 86 1.25 -4.96 -3.19
CA PHE A 86 0.02 -4.32 -3.66
C PHE A 86 -0.02 -2.83 -3.27
N ALA A 87 0.47 -2.50 -2.07
CA ALA A 87 0.61 -1.12 -1.65
C ALA A 87 1.63 -0.36 -2.53
N HIS A 88 2.81 -0.93 -2.79
CA HIS A 88 3.80 -0.30 -3.70
C HIS A 88 3.27 -0.16 -5.12
N LEU A 89 2.59 -1.18 -5.65
CA LEU A 89 1.97 -1.13 -6.96
C LEU A 89 0.97 0.02 -7.07
N MET A 90 0.05 0.12 -6.11
CA MET A 90 -0.97 1.17 -6.08
C MET A 90 -0.33 2.56 -5.94
N ILE A 91 0.71 2.71 -5.11
CA ILE A 91 1.49 3.96 -5.01
C ILE A 91 2.12 4.34 -6.34
N CYS A 92 2.77 3.40 -7.04
CA CYS A 92 3.36 3.65 -8.36
C CYS A 92 2.33 4.09 -9.39
N CYS A 93 1.16 3.44 -9.37
CA CYS A 93 0.02 3.79 -10.22
C CYS A 93 -0.44 5.23 -9.96
N LEU A 94 -0.71 5.59 -8.70
CA LEU A 94 -1.13 6.94 -8.30
C LEU A 94 -0.06 8.01 -8.60
N ARG A 95 1.21 7.75 -8.28
CA ARG A 95 2.33 8.66 -8.58
C ARG A 95 2.54 8.84 -10.08
N SER A 96 2.23 7.84 -10.90
CA SER A 96 2.29 7.96 -12.37
C SER A 96 1.27 8.96 -12.94
N LEU A 97 0.21 9.27 -12.18
CA LEU A 97 -0.76 10.33 -12.46
C LEU A 97 -0.36 11.69 -11.86
N GLY A 98 0.79 11.77 -11.17
CA GLY A 98 1.22 12.97 -10.45
C GLY A 98 0.54 13.18 -9.08
N LEU A 99 -0.19 12.16 -8.60
CA LEU A 99 -0.85 12.20 -7.30
C LEU A 99 0.13 11.95 -6.16
N CYS A 100 -0.12 12.59 -5.03
CA CYS A 100 0.65 12.41 -3.82
C CYS A 100 0.13 11.16 -3.12
N ALA A 101 0.95 10.11 -3.07
CA ALA A 101 0.63 8.86 -2.41
C ALA A 101 1.78 8.43 -1.49
N ARG A 102 1.45 7.85 -0.34
CA ARG A 102 2.41 7.37 0.66
C ARG A 102 2.09 5.94 1.06
N TYR A 103 3.16 5.24 1.43
CA TYR A 103 3.11 3.90 1.99
C TYR A 103 2.82 4.03 3.48
N VAL A 104 1.87 3.23 3.97
CA VAL A 104 1.49 3.20 5.39
C VAL A 104 1.69 1.78 5.90
N SER A 105 2.30 1.65 7.07
CA SER A 105 2.45 0.36 7.75
C SER A 105 1.92 0.44 9.17
N GLY A 106 1.36 -0.68 9.61
CA GLY A 106 0.92 -0.86 10.98
C GLY A 106 0.26 -2.21 11.18
N TYR A 107 -0.81 -2.26 11.97
CA TYR A 107 -1.51 -3.50 12.30
C TYR A 107 -2.97 -3.43 11.86
N ILE A 108 -3.51 -4.58 11.45
CA ILE A 108 -4.94 -4.74 11.22
C ILE A 108 -5.53 -5.75 12.20
N GLN A 109 -6.75 -5.49 12.64
CA GLN A 109 -7.46 -6.42 13.52
C GLN A 109 -7.81 -7.68 12.74
N THR A 110 -7.33 -8.82 13.21
CA THR A 110 -7.70 -10.11 12.63
C THR A 110 -9.02 -10.60 13.22
N LYS A 111 -10.09 -10.63 12.41
CA LYS A 111 -11.32 -11.32 12.82
C LYS A 111 -11.18 -12.81 12.56
N PRO A 112 -11.29 -13.67 13.59
CA PRO A 112 -11.26 -15.11 13.36
C PRO A 112 -12.47 -15.54 12.51
N PRO A 113 -12.35 -16.61 11.71
CA PRO A 113 -13.50 -17.24 11.09
C PRO A 113 -14.56 -17.63 12.15
N PRO A 114 -15.85 -17.62 11.80
CA PRO A 114 -16.92 -18.02 12.73
C PRO A 114 -16.60 -19.36 13.39
N GLY A 115 -16.69 -19.41 14.74
CA GLY A 115 -16.44 -20.62 15.53
C GLY A 115 -14.98 -20.91 15.87
N LYS A 116 -14.02 -20.05 15.52
CA LYS A 116 -12.62 -20.18 15.95
C LYS A 116 -12.27 -19.12 17.02
N PRO A 117 -11.50 -19.49 18.06
CA PRO A 117 -11.05 -18.52 19.05
C PRO A 117 -10.17 -17.48 18.39
N ARG A 118 -10.27 -16.23 18.86
CA ARG A 118 -9.32 -15.18 18.48
C ARG A 118 -7.93 -15.65 18.92
N LEU A 119 -6.98 -15.65 17.99
CA LEU A 119 -5.60 -16.01 18.30
C LEU A 119 -4.89 -14.76 18.83
N ALA A 120 -4.73 -14.68 20.15
CA ALA A 120 -3.92 -13.63 20.79
C ALA A 120 -2.47 -13.65 20.20
N GLY A 121 -1.91 -12.47 20.00
CA GLY A 121 -0.59 -12.21 19.44
C GLY A 121 -0.48 -12.39 17.92
N LYS A 122 -1.60 -12.47 17.18
CA LYS A 122 -1.62 -12.70 15.72
C LYS A 122 -2.22 -11.57 14.89
N ASP A 123 -2.40 -10.37 15.46
CA ASP A 123 -2.76 -9.23 14.62
C ASP A 123 -1.63 -8.95 13.63
N ALA A 124 -1.97 -9.00 12.35
CA ALA A 124 -0.98 -9.07 11.29
C ALA A 124 -0.41 -7.68 11.05
N SER A 125 0.92 -7.59 11.04
CA SER A 125 1.60 -6.45 10.43
C SER A 125 1.10 -6.33 8.99
N HIS A 126 0.71 -5.12 8.61
CA HIS A 126 0.07 -4.88 7.34
C HIS A 126 0.59 -3.60 6.69
N ALA A 127 0.32 -3.50 5.40
CA ALA A 127 0.68 -2.36 4.58
C ALA A 127 -0.46 -1.95 3.67
N TRP A 128 -0.69 -0.65 3.57
CA TRP A 128 -1.71 -0.05 2.72
C TRP A 128 -1.23 1.28 2.14
N VAL A 129 -2.12 1.95 1.39
CA VAL A 129 -1.79 3.19 0.67
C VAL A 129 -2.62 4.33 1.20
N SER A 130 -2.00 5.51 1.28
CA SER A 130 -2.69 6.75 1.58
C SER A 130 -2.49 7.74 0.43
N VAL A 131 -3.58 8.24 -0.15
CA VAL A 131 -3.55 9.19 -1.28
C VAL A 131 -4.17 10.52 -0.88
N TYR A 132 -3.55 11.62 -1.28
CA TYR A 132 -4.09 12.94 -0.98
C TYR A 132 -5.17 13.36 -2.00
N CYS A 133 -6.38 13.53 -1.50
CA CYS A 133 -7.53 14.08 -2.21
C CYS A 133 -7.70 15.56 -1.80
N PRO A 134 -7.63 16.52 -2.74
CA PRO A 134 -7.88 17.93 -2.44
C PRO A 134 -9.22 18.11 -1.72
N ARG A 135 -9.26 18.95 -0.69
CA ARG A 135 -10.41 19.22 0.19
C ARG A 135 -10.85 18.07 1.11
N ALA A 136 -10.62 16.81 0.74
CA ALA A 136 -10.95 15.64 1.56
C ALA A 136 -9.80 15.15 2.45
N GLY A 137 -8.56 15.58 2.18
CA GLY A 137 -7.39 15.16 2.94
C GLY A 137 -6.81 13.83 2.45
N TRP A 138 -6.22 13.06 3.36
CA TRP A 138 -5.64 11.76 3.04
C TRP A 138 -6.72 10.69 3.08
N LEU A 139 -6.77 9.86 2.03
CA LEU A 139 -7.65 8.70 1.90
C LEU A 139 -6.80 7.44 1.99
N ASP A 140 -7.07 6.61 2.99
CA ASP A 140 -6.35 5.37 3.25
C ASP A 140 -7.11 4.17 2.65
N LEU A 141 -6.45 3.43 1.77
CA LEU A 141 -7.01 2.36 0.96
C LEU A 141 -6.14 1.11 1.05
N ASP A 142 -6.77 -0.03 1.30
CA ASP A 142 -6.12 -1.34 1.36
C ASP A 142 -6.45 -2.17 0.11
N PRO A 143 -5.53 -2.25 -0.87
CA PRO A 143 -5.72 -3.09 -2.05
C PRO A 143 -5.66 -4.60 -1.76
N THR A 144 -5.17 -5.02 -0.59
CA THR A 144 -5.11 -6.43 -0.20
C THR A 144 -6.48 -6.94 0.23
N ASN A 145 -7.20 -6.14 1.00
CA ASN A 145 -8.51 -6.50 1.57
C ASN A 145 -9.68 -5.81 0.85
N ASN A 146 -9.41 -5.04 -0.19
CA ASN A 146 -10.40 -4.36 -1.02
C ASN A 146 -11.31 -3.36 -0.28
N GLN A 147 -10.75 -2.61 0.66
CA GLN A 147 -11.54 -1.71 1.50
C GLN A 147 -10.77 -0.45 1.91
N PRO A 148 -11.46 0.66 2.18
CA PRO A 148 -10.90 1.77 2.92
C PRO A 148 -10.44 1.33 4.32
N ALA A 149 -9.36 1.92 4.82
CA ALA A 149 -8.95 1.71 6.20
C ALA A 149 -10.04 2.25 7.15
N ASN A 150 -10.33 1.49 8.21
CA ASN A 150 -11.33 1.82 9.22
C ASN A 150 -10.71 1.69 10.62
N GLU A 151 -11.54 1.67 11.66
CA GLU A 151 -11.11 1.57 13.06
C GLU A 151 -10.27 0.31 13.39
N GLN A 152 -10.26 -0.69 12.51
CA GLN A 152 -9.45 -1.90 12.65
C GLN A 152 -8.00 -1.70 12.19
N TYR A 153 -7.62 -0.50 11.74
CA TYR A 153 -6.28 -0.20 11.23
C TYR A 153 -5.55 0.72 12.22
N ILE A 154 -4.49 0.22 12.83
CA ILE A 154 -3.59 1.03 13.65
C ILE A 154 -2.37 1.41 12.82
N THR A 155 -2.20 2.71 12.57
CA THR A 155 -1.02 3.23 11.86
C THR A 155 0.18 3.30 12.80
N LEU A 156 1.30 2.68 12.43
CA LEU A 156 2.58 2.85 13.12
C LEU A 156 3.45 3.92 12.47
N GLY A 157 3.43 3.97 11.14
CA GLY A 157 4.27 4.91 10.39
C GLY A 157 3.87 5.00 8.93
N TRP A 158 4.34 6.06 8.28
CA TRP A 158 4.15 6.27 6.84
C TRP A 158 5.38 6.91 6.20
N GLY A 159 5.61 6.60 4.92
CA GLY A 159 6.79 7.03 4.18
C GLY A 159 6.58 6.97 2.67
N ARG A 160 7.64 7.15 1.88
CA ARG A 160 7.53 7.06 0.41
C ARG A 160 7.37 5.62 -0.05
N ASP A 161 7.98 4.68 0.64
CA ASP A 161 7.88 3.23 0.45
C ASP A 161 8.21 2.51 1.77
N TYR A 162 8.44 1.20 1.70
CA TYR A 162 8.77 0.37 2.86
C TYR A 162 10.11 0.74 3.51
N GLN A 163 11.10 1.22 2.76
CA GLN A 163 12.44 1.52 3.31
C GLN A 163 12.42 2.70 4.27
N ASP A 164 11.49 3.64 4.10
CA ASP A 164 11.32 4.78 4.99
C ASP A 164 10.70 4.38 6.35
N ILE A 165 10.05 3.20 6.45
CA ILE A 165 9.29 2.78 7.65
C ILE A 165 9.50 1.32 8.05
N SER A 166 10.63 0.71 7.67
CA SER A 166 10.92 -0.68 8.03
C SER A 166 10.96 -0.82 9.56
N PRO A 167 10.16 -1.74 10.16
CA PRO A 167 10.03 -1.88 11.61
C PRO A 167 11.33 -2.32 12.29
N VAL A 168 12.24 -2.98 11.56
CA VAL A 168 13.56 -3.35 12.05
C VAL A 168 14.59 -2.96 11.00
N ARG A 169 15.47 -2.02 11.34
CA ARG A 169 16.57 -1.58 10.48
C ARG A 169 17.86 -1.52 11.28
N GLY A 170 18.90 -2.21 10.81
CA GLY A 170 20.19 -2.25 11.48
C GLY A 170 21.23 -3.01 10.66
N VAL A 171 22.47 -2.98 11.12
CA VAL A 171 23.58 -3.77 10.57
C VAL A 171 23.93 -4.83 11.63
N LEU A 172 23.91 -6.10 11.24
CA LEU A 172 24.43 -7.20 12.06
C LEU A 172 25.92 -7.37 11.77
N PHE A 173 26.75 -7.25 12.80
CA PHE A 173 28.17 -7.58 12.73
C PHE A 173 28.41 -8.92 13.45
N GLY A 174 28.92 -9.92 12.74
CA GLY A 174 29.13 -11.28 13.25
C GLY A 174 28.34 -12.34 12.48
N GLY A 175 28.20 -13.54 13.04
CA GLY A 175 27.40 -14.65 12.48
C GLY A 175 26.76 -15.51 13.56
N GLY A 176 25.65 -16.16 13.23
CA GLY A 176 24.84 -16.98 14.13
C GLY A 176 23.36 -16.99 13.71
N ASP A 177 22.56 -17.91 14.25
CA ASP A 177 21.11 -17.90 14.04
C ASP A 177 20.46 -16.86 14.94
N HIS A 178 19.61 -16.00 14.35
CA HIS A 178 18.90 -14.96 15.05
C HIS A 178 17.40 -15.08 14.79
N THR A 179 16.61 -15.09 15.87
CA THR A 179 15.14 -15.08 15.79
C THR A 179 14.61 -13.80 16.39
N VAL A 180 13.77 -13.08 15.65
CA VAL A 180 13.03 -11.90 16.14
C VAL A 180 11.57 -12.29 16.25
N LEU A 181 11.00 -12.14 17.46
CA LEU A 181 9.58 -12.35 17.72
C LEU A 181 8.93 -10.99 17.97
N ALA A 182 7.94 -10.65 17.16
CA ALA A 182 7.08 -9.48 17.36
C ALA A 182 5.63 -9.94 17.42
N GLN A 183 4.91 -9.52 18.46
CA GLN A 183 3.49 -9.85 18.67
C GLN A 183 2.76 -8.58 19.08
N VAL A 184 1.53 -8.43 18.57
CA VAL A 184 0.63 -7.35 18.93
C VAL A 184 -0.76 -7.91 19.13
N ASP A 185 -1.42 -7.39 20.17
CA ASP A 185 -2.81 -7.67 20.53
C ASP A 185 -3.60 -6.36 20.53
N MET A 186 -4.56 -6.24 19.61
CA MET A 186 -5.45 -5.09 19.56
C MET A 186 -6.70 -5.33 20.43
N ILE A 187 -6.75 -4.70 21.59
CA ILE A 187 -7.88 -4.77 22.51
C ILE A 187 -8.90 -3.72 22.07
N SER A 188 -10.14 -4.14 21.82
CA SER A 188 -11.27 -3.22 21.65
C SER A 188 -11.88 -2.97 23.03
N ASP A 189 -12.23 -1.72 23.32
CA ASP A 189 -13.10 -1.42 24.45
C ASP A 189 -14.49 -2.03 24.17
N GLU A 190 -14.97 -2.88 25.08
CA GLU A 190 -16.32 -3.45 25.05
C GLU A 190 -17.39 -2.41 25.40
#